data_AF-A0A939AM30-F1
#
_entry.id   AF-A0A939AM30-F1
#
_cell.length_a   1.000
_cell.length_b   1.000
_cell.length_c   1.000
_cell.angle_alpha   90.00
_cell.angle_beta   90.00
_cell.angle_gamma   90.00
#
_symmetry.space_group_name_H-M   'P 1'
#
loop_
_entity.id
_entity.type
_entity.pdbx_description
1 polymer ?
#
loop_
_entity_poly.entity_id
_entity_poly.type
_entity_poly.pdbx_seq_one_letter_code
_entity_poly.pdbx_strand_id
1 'polypeptide(L)' 'SPLGRALVGKRAGASVMVTTPSGPLAYEILGIT' A
#
# COMPACT_ATOMS: atom_id res chain seq x y z
N SER A 1 0.93 -1.33 11.20
CA SER A 1 -0.12 -2.17 10.56
C SER A 1 0.43 -2.80 9.27
N PRO A 2 -0.23 -3.83 8.69
CA PRO A 2 0.12 -4.36 7.37
C PRO A 2 0.15 -3.28 6.28
N LEU A 3 -0.81 -2.37 6.31
CA LEU A 3 -0.89 -1.22 5.40
C LEU A 3 0.34 -0.31 5.51
N GLY A 4 0.67 0.14 6.73
CA GLY A 4 1.83 1.02 6.93
C GLY A 4 3.13 0.38 6.45
N ARG A 5 3.34 -0.93 6.71
CA ARG A 5 4.53 -1.65 6.24
C ARG A 5 4.63 -1.71 4.71
N ALA A 6 3.51 -1.87 4.02
CA ALA A 6 3.49 -1.92 2.56
C ALA A 6 3.78 -0.55 1.90
N LEU A 7 3.58 0.54 2.63
CA LEU A 7 3.77 1.91 2.16
C LEU A 7 5.19 2.46 2.42
N VAL A 8 5.94 1.89 3.37
CA VAL A 8 7.29 2.37 3.71
C VAL A 8 8.21 2.34 2.47
N GLY A 9 8.81 3.50 2.17
CA GLY A 9 9.77 3.67 1.06
C GLY A 9 9.13 3.71 -0.33
N LYS A 10 7.79 3.64 -0.44
CA LYS A 10 7.09 3.77 -1.71
C LYS A 10 6.87 5.24 -2.07
N ARG A 11 6.57 5.49 -3.33
CA ARG A 11 6.37 6.83 -3.90
C ARG A 11 4.97 6.95 -4.48
N ALA A 12 4.50 8.18 -4.66
CA ALA A 12 3.27 8.45 -5.41
C ALA A 12 3.36 7.85 -6.83
N GLY A 13 2.25 7.35 -7.33
CA GLY A 13 2.14 6.62 -8.60
C GLY A 13 2.53 5.13 -8.53
N ALA A 14 2.99 4.62 -7.39
CA ALA A 14 3.29 3.20 -7.23
C ALA A 14 2.05 2.40 -6.82
N SER A 15 1.89 1.20 -7.39
CA SER A 15 0.92 0.21 -6.91
C SER A 15 1.55 -0.72 -5.86
N VAL A 16 0.81 -1.02 -4.80
CA VAL A 16 1.24 -1.92 -3.72
C VAL A 16 0.17 -2.96 -3.40
N MET A 17 0.61 -4.17 -3.09
CA MET A 17 -0.25 -5.25 -2.59
C MET A 17 -0.20 -5.27 -1.07
N VAL A 18 -1.35 -5.23 -0.41
CA VAL A 18 -1.48 -5.31 1.04
C VAL A 18 -2.28 -6.54 1.41
N THR A 19 -1.69 -7.40 2.24
CA THR A 19 -2.41 -8.54 2.82
C THR A 19 -3.33 -8.04 3.92
N THR A 20 -4.64 -8.21 3.71
CA THR A 20 -5.68 -7.94 4.71
C THR A 20 -6.30 -9.25 5.19
N PRO A 21 -7.02 -9.28 6.34
CA PRO A 21 -7.70 -10.49 6.80
C PRO A 21 -8.70 -11.08 5.79
N SER A 22 -9.28 -10.24 4.92
CA SER A 22 -10.21 -10.64 3.86
C SER A 22 -9.49 -11.08 2.57
N GLY A 23 -8.15 -11.03 2.53
CA GLY A 23 -7.35 -11.37 1.36
C GLY A 23 -6.42 -10.24 0.91
N PRO A 24 -5.58 -10.50 -0.12
CA PRO A 24 -4.68 -9.50 -0.67
C PRO A 24 -5.45 -8.46 -1.52
N LEU A 25 -5.13 -7.18 -1.32
CA LEU A 25 -5.74 -6.04 -2.02
C LEU A 25 -4.66 -5.18 -2.68
N ALA A 26 -4.94 -4.72 -3.90
CA ALA A 26 -4.09 -3.79 -4.63
C ALA A 26 -4.51 -2.34 -4.34
N TYR A 27 -3.53 -1.49 -4.06
CA TYR A 27 -3.72 -0.05 -3.85
C TYR A 27 -2.81 0.73 -4.77
N GLU A 28 -3.30 1.86 -5.28
CA GLU A 28 -2.49 2.87 -5.95
C GLU A 28 -2.21 4.03 -4.99
N ILE A 29 -0.95 4.42 -4.88
CA ILE A 29 -0.55 5.55 -4.04
C ILE A 29 -0.78 6.84 -4.83
N LEU A 30 -1.85 7.57 -4.49
CA LEU A 30 -2.18 8.83 -5.17
C LEU A 30 -1.29 10.00 -4.73
N GLY A 31 -0.81 10.00 -3.49
CA GLY A 31 0.00 11.10 -2.94
C GLY A 31 0.59 10.76 -1.56
N ILE A 32 1.64 11.48 -1.18
CA ILE A 32 2.29 11.40 0.14
C ILE A 32 2.38 12.85 0.66
N THR A 33 2.02 13.07 1.91
CA THR A 33 2.15 14.36 2.61
C THR A 33 3.14 14.22 3.74
#